data_AF-A0A3S3REM4-F1
#
_entry.id   AF-A0A3S3REM4-F1
#
_cell.length_a   1.000
_cell.length_b   1.000
_cell.length_c   1.000
_cell.angle_alpha   90.00
_cell.angle_beta   90.00
_cell.angle_gamma   90.00
#
_symmetry.space_group_name_H-M   'P 1'
#
loop_
_entity.id
_entity.type
_entity.pdbx_description
1 polymer ?
#
loop_
_entity_poly.entity_id
_entity_poly.type
_entity_poly.pdbx_seq_one_letter_code
_entity_poly.pdbx_strand_id
1 'polypeptide(L)'
;MLLLTWVHKNENDAPQGKTNIAVSSYVTAYARLELYNLMEKIEKQRPGSVLYHDTDSVLYYKKYTDPVIQCGDFLGDLTDEIVKDYGDARCTKFASLGPKNYSYEIQKTN
;
A
#
# COMPACT_ATOMS: atom_id res chain seq x y z
N MET A 1 -17.81 -18.24 16.63
CA MET A 1 -17.62 -19.36 15.69
C MET A 1 -17.99 -18.86 14.31
N LEU A 2 -16.99 -18.63 13.45
CA LEU A 2 -17.17 -18.14 12.08
C LEU A 2 -17.04 -19.34 11.15
N LEU A 3 -18.13 -19.70 10.46
CA LEU A 3 -18.11 -20.76 9.46
C LEU A 3 -17.78 -20.13 8.11
N LEU A 4 -16.54 -20.32 7.65
CA LEU A 4 -16.11 -19.90 6.33
C LEU A 4 -16.32 -21.06 5.35
N THR A 5 -17.26 -20.92 4.42
CA THR A 5 -17.39 -21.84 3.28
C THR A 5 -16.74 -21.21 2.05
N TRP A 6 -15.78 -21.91 1.46
CA TRP A 6 -15.06 -21.47 0.28
C TRP A 6 -15.38 -22.39 -0.90
N VAL A 7 -15.61 -21.81 -2.07
CA VAL A 7 -15.84 -22.53 -3.33
C VAL A 7 -14.79 -22.07 -4.33
N HIS A 8 -13.99 -23.01 -4.84
CA HIS A 8 -12.98 -22.75 -5.86
C HIS A 8 -13.66 -22.26 -7.15
N LYS A 9 -13.40 -21.02 -7.56
CA LYS A 9 -13.72 -20.57 -8.93
C LYS A 9 -12.55 -20.92 -9.83
N ASN A 10 -12.81 -21.71 -10.88
CA ASN A 10 -11.80 -22.00 -11.89
C ASN A 10 -11.54 -20.72 -12.69
N GLU A 11 -10.31 -20.20 -12.62
CA GLU A 11 -9.91 -18.96 -13.30
C GLU A 11 -10.01 -19.08 -14.82
N ASN A 12 -10.00 -20.32 -15.34
CA ASN A 12 -10.17 -20.61 -16.77
C ASN A 12 -11.62 -20.45 -17.26
N ASP A 13 -12.60 -20.32 -16.35
CA ASP A 13 -14.00 -20.08 -16.70
C ASP A 13 -14.29 -18.58 -16.95
N ALA A 14 -13.26 -17.73 -17.00
CA ALA A 14 -13.40 -16.33 -17.37
C ALA A 14 -13.90 -16.23 -18.82
N PRO A 15 -14.93 -15.40 -19.12
CA PRO A 15 -15.45 -15.26 -20.47
C PRO A 15 -14.33 -14.88 -21.44
N GLN A 16 -14.09 -15.76 -22.40
CA GLN A 16 -13.04 -15.65 -23.40
C GLN A 16 -13.24 -14.36 -24.22
N GLY A 17 -12.21 -13.51 -24.33
CA GLY A 17 -12.23 -12.30 -25.18
C GLY A 17 -11.95 -10.96 -24.50
N LYS A 18 -11.82 -10.90 -23.16
CA LYS A 18 -11.47 -9.65 -22.43
C LYS A 18 -10.13 -9.73 -21.69
N THR A 19 -9.28 -10.70 -22.01
CA THR A 19 -7.97 -10.89 -21.37
C THR A 19 -6.85 -10.55 -22.33
N ASN A 20 -5.93 -9.67 -21.91
CA ASN A 20 -4.72 -9.34 -22.65
C ASN A 20 -3.51 -9.44 -21.71
N ILE A 21 -2.81 -10.56 -21.78
CA ILE A 21 -1.67 -10.87 -20.89
C ILE A 21 -0.53 -9.85 -21.08
N ALA A 22 -0.30 -9.38 -22.31
CA ALA A 22 0.76 -8.40 -22.58
C ALA A 22 0.46 -7.07 -21.87
N VAL A 23 -0.77 -6.57 -21.98
CA VAL A 23 -1.21 -5.33 -21.30
C VAL A 23 -1.14 -5.50 -19.79
N SER A 24 -1.67 -6.60 -19.24
CA SER A 24 -1.62 -6.87 -17.79
C SER A 24 -0.18 -6.92 -17.26
N SER A 25 0.73 -7.54 -18.02
CA SER A 25 2.15 -7.63 -17.65
C SER A 25 2.80 -6.25 -17.63
N TYR A 26 2.51 -5.42 -18.63
CA TYR A 26 3.03 -4.05 -18.74
C TYR A 26 2.52 -3.17 -17.59
N VAL A 27 1.21 -3.17 -17.33
CA VAL A 27 0.61 -2.40 -16.23
C VAL A 27 1.22 -2.80 -14.88
N THR A 28 1.35 -4.10 -14.62
CA THR A 28 1.91 -4.58 -13.35
C THR A 28 3.40 -4.26 -13.22
N ALA A 29 4.17 -4.31 -14.32
CA ALA A 29 5.58 -3.94 -14.31
C ALA A 29 5.76 -2.45 -13.99
N TYR A 30 4.98 -1.58 -14.63
CA TYR A 30 5.03 -0.13 -14.38
C TYR A 30 4.59 0.20 -12.95
N ALA A 31 3.52 -0.40 -12.45
CA ALA A 31 3.09 -0.20 -11.06
C ALA A 31 4.20 -0.56 -10.05
N ARG A 32 4.95 -1.65 -10.29
CA ARG A 32 6.11 -2.01 -9.44
C ARG A 32 7.25 -1.00 -9.51
N LEU A 33 7.51 -0.42 -10.68
CA LEU A 33 8.52 0.64 -10.83
C LEU A 33 8.10 1.90 -10.08
N GLU A 34 6.83 2.30 -10.15
CA GLU A 34 6.30 3.43 -9.37
C GLU A 34 6.41 3.19 -7.87
N LEU A 35 6.04 2.00 -7.39
CA LEU A 35 6.21 1.61 -6.00
C LEU A 35 7.68 1.64 -5.56
N TYR A 36 8.59 1.17 -6.43
CA TYR A 36 10.04 1.20 -6.16
C TYR A 36 10.56 2.64 -6.07
N ASN A 37 10.16 3.52 -6.99
CA ASN A 37 10.52 4.94 -6.98
C ASN A 37 10.05 5.63 -5.69
N LEU A 38 8.84 5.31 -5.22
CA LEU A 38 8.32 5.80 -3.95
C LEU A 38 9.19 5.33 -2.77
N MET A 39 9.51 4.04 -2.70
CA MET A 39 10.38 3.50 -1.65
C MET A 39 11.76 4.16 -1.69
N GLU A 40 12.38 4.34 -2.86
CA GLU A 40 13.64 5.07 -2.98
C GLU A 40 13.53 6.52 -2.47
N LYS A 41 12.42 7.20 -2.77
CA LYS A 41 12.20 8.58 -2.31
C LYS A 41 12.14 8.64 -0.78
N ILE A 42 11.45 7.70 -0.15
CA ILE A 42 11.36 7.57 1.31
C ILE A 42 12.73 7.25 1.91
N GLU A 43 13.44 6.27 1.34
CA GLU A 43 14.77 5.85 1.81
C GLU A 43 15.85 6.94 1.63
N LYS A 44 15.75 7.77 0.59
CA LYS A 44 16.62 8.95 0.40
C LYS A 44 16.38 10.02 1.47
N GLN A 45 15.14 10.18 1.94
CA GLN A 45 14.82 11.09 3.03
C GLN A 45 15.32 10.54 4.37
N ARG A 46 15.04 9.26 4.62
CA ARG A 46 15.45 8.58 5.84
C ARG A 46 15.79 7.11 5.53
N PRO A 47 17.08 6.75 5.52
CA PRO A 47 17.49 5.37 5.30
C PRO A 47 16.98 4.43 6.39
N GLY A 48 16.49 3.25 6.00
CA GLY A 48 15.93 2.22 6.86
C GLY A 48 14.58 2.60 7.47
N SER A 49 13.78 3.40 6.78
CA SER A 49 12.48 3.87 7.30
C SER A 49 11.27 3.17 6.69
N VAL A 50 11.41 2.50 5.54
CA VAL A 50 10.34 1.69 4.97
C VAL A 50 10.10 0.47 5.87
N LEU A 51 8.88 0.34 6.38
CA LEU A 51 8.48 -0.74 7.29
C LEU A 51 7.72 -1.85 6.55
N TYR A 52 6.92 -1.48 5.55
CA TYR A 52 6.08 -2.40 4.80
C TYR A 52 5.64 -1.79 3.45
N HIS A 53 5.34 -2.63 2.46
CA HIS A 53 4.78 -2.21 1.18
C HIS A 53 3.84 -3.30 0.64
N ASP A 54 2.77 -2.91 -0.03
CA ASP A 54 1.88 -3.83 -0.76
C ASP A 54 1.24 -3.10 -1.94
N THR A 55 1.51 -3.61 -3.15
CA THR A 55 0.93 -3.21 -4.44
C THR A 55 1.10 -1.72 -4.81
N ASP A 56 0.45 -0.83 -4.10
CA ASP A 56 0.37 0.62 -4.29
C ASP A 56 0.49 1.42 -2.98
N SER A 57 0.73 0.76 -1.85
CA SER A 57 0.87 1.38 -0.52
C SER A 57 2.25 1.14 0.09
N VAL A 58 2.74 2.11 0.87
CA VAL A 58 3.98 2.01 1.65
C VAL A 58 3.73 2.54 3.06
N LEU A 59 4.05 1.73 4.06
CA LEU A 59 4.13 2.16 5.45
C LEU A 59 5.58 2.47 5.80
N TYR A 60 5.82 3.67 6.32
CA TYR A 60 7.17 4.11 6.69
C TYR A 60 7.18 4.89 7.99
N TYR A 61 8.33 4.88 8.65
CA TYR A 61 8.59 5.65 9.85
C TYR A 61 9.13 7.05 9.49
N LYS A 62 8.52 8.10 10.05
CA LYS A 62 9.04 9.47 9.94
C LYS A 62 9.20 10.12 11.31
N LYS A 63 10.19 10.99 11.44
CA LYS A 63 10.28 11.96 12.53
C LYS A 63 9.53 13.24 12.14
N TYR A 64 9.17 14.06 13.11
CA TYR A 64 8.55 15.37 12.86
C TYR A 64 9.43 16.33 12.04
N THR A 65 10.75 16.13 12.06
CA THR A 65 11.72 16.93 11.31
C THR A 65 11.88 16.47 9.86
N ASP A 66 11.41 15.27 9.54
CA ASP A 66 11.60 14.70 8.21
C ASP A 66 10.59 15.34 7.23
N PRO A 67 11.00 15.63 5.98
CA PRO A 67 10.09 16.17 4.99
C PRO A 67 8.94 15.20 4.72
N VAL A 68 7.73 15.72 4.56
CA VAL A 68 6.54 14.91 4.30
C VAL A 68 6.49 14.52 2.83
N ILE A 69 6.16 13.25 2.55
CA ILE A 69 5.82 12.80 1.19
C ILE A 69 4.54 13.52 0.77
N GLN A 70 4.61 14.25 -0.35
CA GLN A 70 3.46 15.00 -0.87
C GLN A 70 2.34 14.04 -1.26
N CYS A 71 1.15 14.32 -0.73
CA CYS A 71 -0.11 13.69 -1.08
C CYS A 71 -0.98 14.66 -1.87
N GLY A 72 -1.92 14.14 -2.65
CA GLY A 72 -2.83 14.92 -3.49
C GLY A 72 -4.12 14.17 -3.83
N ASP A 73 -5.02 14.85 -4.54
CA ASP A 73 -6.36 14.34 -4.89
C ASP A 73 -6.48 13.94 -6.37
N PHE A 74 -5.41 14.04 -7.16
CA PHE A 74 -5.44 13.73 -8.59
C PHE A 74 -4.98 12.30 -8.89
N LEU A 75 -5.28 11.83 -10.11
CA LEU A 75 -4.89 10.50 -10.55
C LEU A 75 -3.36 10.34 -10.55
N GLY A 76 -2.88 9.35 -9.81
CA GLY A 76 -1.45 9.07 -9.65
C GLY A 76 -0.82 9.76 -8.44
N ASP A 77 -1.54 10.65 -7.76
CA ASP A 77 -1.08 11.22 -6.50
C ASP A 77 -1.16 10.17 -5.38
N LEU A 78 -0.25 10.29 -4.42
CA LEU A 78 -0.28 9.50 -3.21
C LEU A 78 -1.35 10.05 -2.26
N THR A 79 -1.99 9.16 -1.51
CA THR A 79 -2.98 9.53 -0.50
C THR A 79 -2.54 9.08 0.88
N ASP A 80 -2.87 9.85 1.91
CA ASP A 80 -2.68 9.42 3.31
C ASP A 80 -3.90 8.60 3.77
N GLU A 81 -3.75 7.28 3.79
CA GLU A 81 -4.80 6.35 4.20
C GLU A 81 -5.26 6.55 5.64
N ILE A 82 -4.33 6.91 6.55
CA ILE A 82 -4.67 7.10 7.96
C ILE A 82 -5.56 8.32 8.12
N VAL A 83 -5.22 9.41 7.43
CA VAL A 83 -6.03 10.63 7.47
C VAL A 83 -7.39 10.42 6.81
N LYS A 84 -7.41 9.72 5.68
CA LYS A 84 -8.63 9.41 4.93
C LYS A 84 -9.62 8.57 5.73
N ASP A 85 -9.14 7.55 6.44
CA ASP A 85 -10.02 6.60 7.12
C ASP A 85 -10.34 6.99 8.57
N TYR A 86 -9.43 7.71 9.25
CA TYR A 86 -9.54 8.01 10.68
C TYR A 86 -9.58 9.50 11.05
N GLY A 87 -9.40 10.42 10.10
CA GLY A 87 -9.34 11.87 10.33
C GLY A 87 -7.95 12.33 10.78
N ASP A 88 -7.85 13.39 11.59
CA ASP A 88 -6.55 13.79 12.16
C ASP A 88 -6.05 12.72 13.14
N ALA A 89 -5.24 11.80 12.61
CA ALA A 89 -4.77 10.62 13.31
C ALA A 89 -3.42 10.19 12.77
N ARG A 90 -2.73 9.35 13.54
CA ARG A 90 -1.43 8.82 13.16
C ARG A 90 -1.26 7.37 13.60
N CYS A 91 -0.47 6.63 12.84
CA CYS A 91 0.03 5.32 13.24
C CYS A 91 1.12 5.49 14.30
N THR A 92 0.93 4.87 15.48
CA THR A 92 1.88 4.95 16.60
C THR A 92 2.67 3.66 16.81
N LYS A 93 2.10 2.52 16.43
CA LYS A 93 2.74 1.21 16.50
C LYS A 93 2.44 0.42 15.25
N PHE A 94 3.42 -0.37 14.82
CA PHE A 94 3.31 -1.27 13.70
C PHE A 94 4.03 -2.58 14.02
N ALA A 95 3.42 -3.70 13.62
CA ALA A 95 4.02 -5.02 13.66
C ALA A 95 3.64 -5.80 12.39
N SER A 96 4.59 -6.57 11.86
CA SER A 96 4.36 -7.45 10.72
C SER A 96 5.05 -8.80 10.94
N LEU A 97 4.38 -9.87 10.54
CA LEU A 97 4.92 -11.23 10.51
C LEU A 97 5.29 -11.68 9.08
N GLY A 98 4.97 -10.87 8.08
CA GLY A 98 5.22 -11.16 6.68
C GLY A 98 4.19 -10.52 5.73
N PRO A 99 4.24 -10.88 4.43
CA PRO A 99 3.31 -10.38 3.44
C PRO A 99 1.85 -10.64 3.83
N LYS A 100 1.04 -9.58 3.78
CA LYS A 100 -0.40 -9.56 4.10
C LYS A 100 -0.75 -10.02 5.53
N ASN A 101 0.23 -10.00 6.43
CA ASN A 101 0.04 -10.31 7.85
C ASN A 101 0.71 -9.23 8.70
N TYR A 102 -0.05 -8.18 8.99
CA TYR A 102 0.41 -7.03 9.76
C TYR A 102 -0.71 -6.44 10.61
N SER A 103 -0.32 -5.66 11.63
CA SER A 103 -1.23 -4.88 12.46
C SER A 103 -0.60 -3.53 12.82
N TYR A 104 -1.46 -2.54 13.05
CA TYR A 104 -1.04 -1.23 13.49
C TYR A 104 -2.02 -0.62 14.49
N GLU A 105 -1.54 0.34 15.26
CA GLU A 105 -2.33 1.10 16.23
C GLU A 105 -2.45 2.56 15.78
N ILE A 106 -3.68 3.07 15.75
CA ILE A 106 -3.99 4.45 15.39
C ILE A 106 -4.32 5.26 16.64
N GLN A 107 -3.69 6.44 16.75
CA GLN A 107 -4.01 7.45 17.75
C GLN A 107 -4.58 8.68 17.04
N LYS A 108 -5.78 9.12 17.45
CA LYS A 108 -6.36 10.39 17.00
C LYS A 108 -5.65 11.55 17.68
N THR A 109 -5.33 12.58 16.91
CA THR A 109 -4.88 13.87 17.43
C THR A 109 -6.15 14.64 17.81
N ASN A 110 -6.35 14.89 19.11
CA ASN A 110 -7.47 15.70 19.60
C ASN A 110 -7.29 17.19 19.27
#